data_AF-A0A958IY65-F1
#
_entry.id   AF-A0A958IY65-F1
#
_cell.length_a   1.000
_cell.length_b   1.000
_cell.length_c   1.000
_cell.angle_alpha   90.00
_cell.angle_beta   90.00
_cell.angle_gamma   90.00
#
_symmetry.space_group_name_H-M   'P 1'
#
loop_
_entity.id
_entity.type
_entity.pdbx_description
1 polymer ?
#
loop_
_entity_poly.entity_id
_entity_poly.type
_entity_poly.pdbx_seq_one_letter_code
_entity_poly.pdbx_strand_id
1 'polypeptide(L)' 'ALCGFANFSSIAIQIGGIGGIAPDRRSDLAKFGLRAVLGGTLATMMTATIAGVLSGIVL' A
#
# COMPACT_ATOMS: atom_id res chain seq x y z
N ALA A 1 1.35 -1.00 12.04
CA ALA A 1 0.16 -0.28 11.58
C ALA A 1 0.48 0.95 10.72
N LEU A 2 1.46 1.78 11.08
CA LEU A 2 1.79 3.03 10.37
C LEU A 2 2.99 2.95 9.41
N CYS A 3 3.79 1.87 9.47
CA CYS A 3 4.95 1.70 8.60
C CYS A 3 4.50 1.22 7.20
N GLY A 4 4.03 2.15 6.37
CA GLY A 4 3.60 1.87 5.01
C GLY A 4 3.03 3.11 4.31
N PHE A 5 3.30 3.22 3.00
CA PHE A 5 2.76 4.28 2.14
C PHE A 5 1.43 3.87 1.48
N ALA A 6 0.53 3.22 2.23
CA ALA A 6 -0.77 2.79 1.71
C ALA A 6 -1.80 3.93 1.86
N ASN A 7 -1.80 4.88 0.92
CA ASN A 7 -2.73 6.01 0.90
C ASN A 7 -3.01 6.49 -0.54
N PHE A 8 -3.99 7.39 -0.70
CA PHE A 8 -4.38 7.91 -2.02
C PHE A 8 -3.28 8.69 -2.74
N SER A 9 -2.47 9.47 -2.02
CA SER A 9 -1.34 10.20 -2.61
C SER A 9 -0.31 9.24 -3.21
N SER A 10 -0.07 8.11 -2.56
CA SER A 10 0.82 7.06 -3.07
C SER A 10 0.34 6.39 -4.36
N ILE A 11 -0.96 6.46 -4.69
CA ILE A 11 -1.46 6.08 -6.02
C ILE A 11 -0.95 7.08 -7.07
N ALA A 12 -1.12 8.38 -6.82
CA ALA A 12 -0.65 9.43 -7.72
C ALA A 12 0.87 9.41 -7.89
N ILE A 13 1.63 9.15 -6.82
CA ILE A 13 3.09 8.98 -6.88
C ILE A 13 3.47 7.81 -7.80
N GLN A 14 2.77 6.68 -7.72
CA GLN A 14 3.04 5.52 -8.58
C GLN A 14 2.62 5.78 -10.03
N ILE A 15 1.50 6.46 -10.28
CA ILE A 15 1.10 6.86 -11.63
C ILE A 15 2.11 7.83 -12.23
N GLY A 16 2.61 8.79 -11.47
CA GLY A 16 3.62 9.75 -11.93
C GLY A 16 4.99 9.10 -12.15
N GLY A 17 5.48 8.33 -11.18
CA GLY A 17 6.78 7.68 -11.23
C GLY A 17 6.81 6.50 -12.20
N ILE A 18 6.03 5.44 -11.93
CA ILE A 18 6.01 4.22 -12.76
C ILE A 18 5.39 4.54 -14.12
N GLY A 19 4.33 5.35 -14.17
CA GLY A 19 3.76 5.78 -15.45
C GLY A 19 4.67 6.72 -16.24
N GLY A 20 5.67 7.35 -15.63
CA GLY A 20 6.74 8.05 -16.36
C GLY A 20 7.67 7.09 -17.11
N ILE A 21 7.95 5.93 -16.50
CA ILE A 21 8.85 4.88 -17.04
C ILE A 21 8.09 3.96 -18.04
N ALA A 22 6.81 3.68 -17.76
CA ALA A 22 5.94 2.81 -18.55
C ALA A 22 4.60 3.52 -18.85
N PRO A 23 4.56 4.45 -19.82
CA PRO A 23 3.37 5.26 -20.11
C PRO A 23 2.14 4.44 -20.51
N ASP A 24 2.31 3.34 -21.24
CA ASP A 24 1.22 2.45 -21.64
C ASP A 24 0.54 1.72 -20.47
N ARG A 25 1.17 1.71 -19.28
CA ARG A 25 0.66 1.04 -18.06
C ARG A 25 -0.01 2.00 -17.08
N ARG A 26 -0.10 3.30 -17.38
CA ARG A 26 -0.78 4.31 -16.53
C ARG A 26 -2.23 3.94 -16.23
N SER A 27 -2.94 3.38 -17.20
CA SER A 27 -4.33 2.95 -17.06
C SER A 27 -4.45 1.79 -16.06
N ASP A 28 -3.53 0.81 -16.11
CA ASP A 28 -3.47 -0.29 -15.14
C ASP A 28 -3.18 0.24 -13.72
N LEU A 29 -2.19 1.13 -13.59
CA LEU A 29 -1.82 1.77 -12.32
C LEU A 29 -3.01 2.50 -11.68
N ALA A 30 -3.78 3.25 -12.48
CA ALA A 30 -4.99 3.93 -12.02
C ALA A 30 -6.10 2.93 -11.66
N LYS A 31 -6.33 1.91 -12.50
CA LYS A 31 -7.37 0.88 -12.31
C LYS A 31 -7.15 0.06 -11.05
N PHE A 32 -5.91 -0.29 -10.73
CA PHE A 32 -5.57 -1.10 -9.56
C PHE A 32 -5.20 -0.25 -8.33
N GLY A 33 -5.06 1.07 -8.44
CA GLY A 33 -4.59 1.93 -7.36
C GLY A 33 -5.38 1.79 -6.05
N LEU A 34 -6.72 1.76 -6.12
CA LEU A 34 -7.55 1.61 -4.92
C LEU A 34 -7.40 0.23 -4.26
N ARG A 35 -7.27 -0.82 -5.09
CA ARG A 35 -6.98 -2.18 -4.62
C ARG A 35 -5.60 -2.27 -3.98
N ALA A 36 -4.61 -1.56 -4.54
CA ALA A 36 -3.26 -1.49 -3.99
C ALA A 36 -3.23 -0.81 -2.62
N VAL A 37 -4.01 0.25 -2.41
CA VAL A 37 -4.15 0.90 -1.09
C VAL A 37 -4.76 -0.07 -0.08
N LEU A 38 -5.88 -0.72 -0.40
CA LEU A 38 -6.51 -1.70 0.50
C LEU A 38 -5.54 -2.84 0.84
N GLY A 39 -4.86 -3.40 -0.15
CA GLY A 39 -3.86 -4.45 0.04
C GLY A 39 -2.68 -3.99 0.91
N GLY A 40 -2.18 -2.78 0.68
CA GLY A 40 -1.11 -2.18 1.48
C GLY A 40 -1.53 -1.95 2.93
N THR A 41 -2.73 -1.42 3.18
CA THR A 41 -3.25 -1.22 4.53
C THR A 41 -3.41 -2.53 5.28
N LEU A 42 -3.94 -3.57 4.63
CA LEU A 42 -4.06 -4.91 5.22
C LEU A 42 -2.70 -5.51 5.54
N ALA A 43 -1.71 -5.36 4.66
CA ALA A 43 -0.35 -5.81 4.92
C ALA A 43 0.25 -5.12 6.16
N THR A 44 0.12 -3.79 6.28
CA THR A 44 0.64 -3.06 7.44
C THR A 44 -0.10 -3.39 8.74
N MET A 45 -1.39 -3.73 8.66
CA MET A 45 -2.17 -4.23 9.81
C MET A 45 -1.73 -5.63 10.21
N MET A 46 -1.51 -6.54 9.25
CA MET A 46 -1.01 -7.89 9.53
C MET A 46 0.33 -7.84 10.25
N THR A 47 1.26 -7.00 9.79
CA THR A 47 2.55 -6.78 10.47
C THR A 47 2.34 -6.22 11.88
N ALA A 48 1.36 -5.33 12.08
CA ALA A 48 1.03 -4.79 13.40
C ALA A 48 0.52 -5.89 14.35
N THR A 49 -0.36 -6.76 13.86
CA THR A 49 -0.91 -7.88 14.64
C THR A 49 0.21 -8.83 15.06
N ILE A 50 1.10 -9.19 14.14
CA ILE A 50 2.27 -10.04 14.44
C ILE A 50 3.16 -9.36 15.50
N ALA A 51 3.44 -8.07 15.36
CA ALA A 51 4.21 -7.33 16.36
C ALA A 51 3.51 -7.31 17.73
N GLY A 52 2.19 -7.13 17.77
CA GLY A 52 1.40 -7.13 19.00
C GLY A 52 1.40 -8.50 19.71
N VAL A 53 1.35 -9.59 18.94
CA VAL A 53 1.50 -10.96 19.48
C VAL A 53 2.90 -11.16 20.08
N LEU A 54 3.95 -10.75 19.36
CA LEU A 54 5.33 -10.88 19.83
C LEU A 54 5.65 -10.00 21.04
N SER A 55 5.04 -8.81 21.12
CA SER A 55 5.18 -7.91 22.28
C SER A 55 4.29 -8.28 23.46
N GLY A 56 3.45 -9.33 23.35
CA GLY A 56 2.55 -9.76 24.42
C GLY A 56 1.39 -8.80 24.71
N ILE A 57 1.11 -7.86 23.81
CA ILE A 57 0.02 -6.87 23.91
C ILE A 57 -1.31 -7.45 23.42
N VAL A 58 -1.27 -8.47 22.55
CA VAL A 58 -2.46 -9.10 21.92
C VAL A 58 -2.73 -10.48 22.55
N LEU A 59 -2.72 -10.56 23.88
CA LEU A 59 -3.08 -11.76 24.67
C LEU A 59 -4.12 -11.41 25.72
#